data_AF-A0A1F9N4X2-F1
#
_entry.id   AF-A0A1F9N4X2-F1
#
_cell.length_a   1.000
_cell.length_b   1.000
_cell.length_c   1.000
_cell.angle_alpha   90.00
_cell.angle_beta   90.00
_cell.angle_gamma   90.00
#
_symmetry.space_group_name_H-M   'P 1'
#
loop_
_entity.id
_entity.type
_entity.pdbx_description
1 polymer ?
#
loop_
_entity_poly.entity_id
_entity_poly.type
_entity_poly.pdbx_seq_one_letter_code
_entity_poly.pdbx_strand_id
1 'polypeptide(L)'
;MNQWTAACLISLTLTLGCADSREITRRTSCPDFNTAVQPVLNHACLECHGPNQEEGNYRVDTQAAAFSRAQNGQPRIVAGDRSSLLLIKAGGGDDHPVAPAADLAVLQQWVVDCELSSLSNDLVHPRGWFNAGSANFHGKQIRDAGWDFGLCTECHGEPDDRSGGPAGKSCFACHVEGPTGCDTCHGTLLSFAPPPALDNSVATTRRGVGAHRIHLGGGPTLEKPIACEECHVVPTHWQDVGHIFDAAGNVDPSPTEVVFGAAANQSLEGLEFLRFGPPAYDSVNGSCQNVYCHGGALGDTGNEDPKWTGGGEEQARCDGCHKTPPSATHASGLTLADCANCHGLVVDSRVVDETLGFVSPELHLDGRLSLGDGSETCSACHGGADNAAPPTSVSGETSSDEPAVGAHQSHIRGGAFTGPMDCSVCHVIPDGTHFLEAVMAPGHIDTVGPAEVFPGRRSSWILAGADNATPTYEPTANTCTTVYCHGGGAANESDSAAGIIRTLDWTDVGNNTVVCGGCHGLPPNTPSHLQSMGTTPITVENCYLCHSPSIDDTGAIQFRPDGSAWHIDGEVTP
;
A
#
# COMPACT_ATOMS: atom_id res chain seq x y z
N MET A 1 -55.73 7.42 84.49
CA MET A 1 -56.41 7.24 83.20
C MET A 1 -55.84 5.98 82.55
N ASN A 2 -56.72 4.97 82.39
CA ASN A 2 -56.68 3.73 81.59
C ASN A 2 -55.39 2.86 81.64
N GLN A 3 -55.34 1.73 82.36
CA GLN A 3 -55.96 0.41 82.06
C GLN A 3 -55.68 -0.07 80.63
N TRP A 4 -55.06 -1.26 80.47
CA TRP A 4 -55.57 -2.44 79.72
C TRP A 4 -54.58 -3.60 79.89
N THR A 5 -54.95 -4.54 80.76
CA THR A 5 -54.50 -5.95 80.79
C THR A 5 -55.25 -6.74 79.70
N ALA A 6 -54.58 -7.66 79.00
CA ALA A 6 -55.25 -8.85 78.45
C ALA A 6 -54.24 -9.96 78.16
N ALA A 7 -54.40 -11.06 78.90
CA ALA A 7 -53.79 -12.35 78.62
C ALA A 7 -54.54 -13.06 77.49
N CYS A 8 -53.83 -13.90 76.72
CA CYS A 8 -54.44 -14.98 75.95
C CYS A 8 -53.57 -16.24 76.08
N LEU A 9 -54.11 -17.21 76.82
CA LEU A 9 -53.76 -18.63 76.86
C LEU A 9 -54.91 -19.40 76.16
N ILE A 10 -54.64 -20.62 75.69
CA ILE A 10 -55.50 -21.63 74.96
C ILE A 10 -54.98 -21.80 73.53
N SER A 11 -54.66 -22.97 72.96
CA SER A 11 -54.62 -24.39 73.38
C SER A 11 -53.73 -25.14 72.36
N LEU A 12 -52.77 -25.94 72.80
CA LEU A 12 -52.72 -27.41 72.76
C LEU A 12 -53.15 -28.13 71.45
N THR A 13 -52.23 -29.01 71.01
CA THR A 13 -52.34 -30.15 70.08
C THR A 13 -52.23 -29.89 68.58
N LEU A 14 -51.09 -30.28 67.97
CA LEU A 14 -51.09 -31.28 66.90
C LEU A 14 -49.68 -31.90 66.73
N THR A 15 -49.64 -33.22 66.93
CA THR A 15 -48.79 -34.24 66.28
C THR A 15 -47.26 -34.19 66.42
N LEU A 16 -46.78 -35.14 67.24
CA LEU A 16 -45.63 -35.98 66.92
C LEU A 16 -45.63 -36.34 65.42
N GLY A 17 -44.57 -35.98 64.73
CA GLY A 17 -44.34 -36.32 63.32
C GLY A 17 -42.88 -36.06 62.95
N CYS A 18 -42.07 -37.11 63.06
CA CYS A 18 -40.78 -37.32 62.41
C CYS A 18 -39.76 -36.17 62.49
N ALA A 19 -38.88 -36.24 63.49
CA ALA A 19 -37.48 -35.93 63.26
C ALA A 19 -36.86 -37.05 62.39
N ASP A 20 -37.27 -37.11 61.12
CA ASP A 20 -36.34 -37.59 60.10
C ASP A 20 -35.43 -36.39 59.83
N SER A 21 -34.17 -36.54 60.17
CA SER A 21 -33.12 -35.80 59.49
C SER A 21 -33.45 -35.80 58.01
N ARG A 22 -33.85 -34.65 57.45
CA ARG A 22 -33.81 -34.47 56.00
C ARG A 22 -32.41 -34.88 55.60
N GLU A 23 -32.30 -36.00 54.91
CA GLU A 23 -31.11 -36.30 54.14
C GLU A 23 -30.88 -35.06 53.30
N ILE A 24 -29.84 -34.29 53.66
CA ILE A 24 -29.15 -33.46 52.70
C ILE A 24 -28.71 -34.48 51.67
N THR A 25 -29.48 -34.60 50.59
CA THR A 25 -29.08 -35.31 49.39
C THR A 25 -27.63 -34.92 49.18
N ARG A 26 -26.70 -35.89 49.21
CA ARG A 26 -25.30 -35.63 48.92
C ARG A 26 -25.27 -34.86 47.61
N ARG A 27 -25.11 -33.53 47.68
CA ARG A 27 -24.78 -32.72 46.52
C ARG A 27 -23.41 -33.24 46.12
N THR A 28 -23.33 -33.94 45.00
CA THR A 28 -22.06 -34.34 44.42
C THR A 28 -21.23 -33.07 44.31
N SER A 29 -20.14 -32.95 45.08
CA SER A 29 -19.28 -31.77 45.05
C SER A 29 -18.63 -31.72 43.67
N CYS A 30 -18.95 -30.70 42.88
CA CYS A 30 -18.34 -30.51 41.58
C CYS A 30 -16.84 -30.18 41.72
N PRO A 31 -15.97 -30.74 40.86
CA PRO A 31 -14.55 -30.39 40.86
C PRO A 31 -14.37 -28.89 40.57
N ASP A 32 -13.70 -28.18 41.47
CA ASP A 32 -13.29 -26.79 41.22
C ASP A 32 -12.12 -26.76 40.22
N PHE A 33 -12.15 -25.79 39.31
CA PHE A 33 -11.16 -25.76 38.23
C PHE A 33 -9.73 -25.66 38.78
N ASN A 34 -9.45 -24.71 39.66
CA ASN A 34 -8.09 -24.44 40.11
C ASN A 34 -7.54 -25.54 41.04
N THR A 35 -8.39 -26.13 41.86
CA THR A 35 -7.97 -27.08 42.89
C THR A 35 -8.08 -28.55 42.47
N ALA A 36 -8.90 -28.88 41.48
CA ALA A 36 -9.13 -30.25 41.03
C ALA A 36 -8.86 -30.48 39.53
N VAL A 37 -9.20 -29.54 38.65
CA VAL A 37 -9.07 -29.72 37.19
C VAL A 37 -7.70 -29.30 36.66
N GLN A 38 -7.20 -28.12 37.05
CA GLN A 38 -5.90 -27.61 36.62
C GLN A 38 -4.75 -28.55 37.00
N PRO A 39 -4.73 -29.19 38.19
CA PRO A 39 -3.73 -30.22 38.49
C PRO A 39 -3.77 -31.41 37.54
N VAL A 40 -4.98 -31.82 37.10
CA VAL A 40 -5.17 -32.89 36.12
C VAL A 40 -4.64 -32.48 34.75
N LEU A 41 -4.97 -31.26 34.28
CA LEU A 41 -4.44 -30.73 33.02
C LEU A 41 -2.92 -30.59 33.06
N ASN A 42 -2.37 -30.15 34.19
CA ASN A 42 -0.93 -30.05 34.41
C ASN A 42 -0.23 -31.41 34.37
N HIS A 43 -0.87 -32.43 34.93
CA HIS A 43 -0.32 -33.78 34.99
C HIS A 43 -0.41 -34.50 33.64
N ALA A 44 -1.54 -34.40 32.94
CA ALA A 44 -1.82 -35.23 31.76
C ALA A 44 -1.60 -34.54 30.41
N CYS A 45 -1.52 -33.21 30.35
CA CYS A 45 -1.61 -32.47 29.09
C CYS A 45 -0.55 -31.37 28.90
N LEU A 46 0.00 -30.82 29.98
CA LEU A 46 0.83 -29.61 29.95
C LEU A 46 2.15 -29.75 29.18
N GLU A 47 2.71 -30.95 29.08
CA GLU A 47 3.96 -31.18 28.35
C GLU A 47 3.86 -30.76 26.88
N CYS A 48 2.73 -31.07 26.21
CA CYS A 48 2.48 -30.74 24.80
C CYS A 48 1.58 -29.50 24.61
N HIS A 49 0.86 -29.08 25.65
CA HIS A 49 -0.12 -27.97 25.62
C HIS A 49 0.21 -26.87 26.66
N GLY A 50 1.49 -26.51 26.79
CA GLY A 50 1.99 -25.56 27.79
C GLY A 50 2.64 -24.31 27.18
N PRO A 51 3.13 -23.37 28.02
CA PRO A 51 3.73 -22.09 27.60
C PRO A 51 4.83 -22.18 26.54
N ASN A 52 5.54 -23.30 26.52
CA ASN A 52 6.69 -23.48 25.63
C ASN A 52 6.38 -24.40 24.45
N GLN A 53 5.18 -25.00 24.40
CA GLN A 53 4.79 -25.96 23.36
C GLN A 53 3.25 -25.97 23.25
N GLU A 54 2.73 -25.48 22.12
CA GLU A 54 1.29 -25.27 21.88
C GLU A 54 0.75 -26.15 20.75
N GLU A 55 0.90 -27.47 20.90
CA GLU A 55 0.50 -28.40 19.83
C GLU A 55 -0.96 -28.23 19.43
N GLY A 56 -1.19 -28.15 18.12
CA GLY A 56 -2.50 -27.90 17.56
C GLY A 56 -3.10 -26.54 17.91
N ASN A 57 -2.27 -25.55 18.27
CA ASN A 57 -2.69 -24.23 18.75
C ASN A 57 -3.66 -24.36 19.93
N TYR A 58 -3.27 -25.16 20.94
CA TYR A 58 -4.05 -25.41 22.13
C TYR A 58 -3.17 -25.44 23.37
N ARG A 59 -3.69 -24.83 24.43
CA ARG A 59 -2.98 -24.53 25.66
C ARG A 59 -3.89 -24.84 26.84
N VAL A 60 -3.35 -25.41 27.91
CA VAL A 60 -4.12 -25.84 29.10
C VAL A 60 -3.55 -25.30 30.41
N ASP A 61 -2.49 -24.52 30.36
CA ASP A 61 -1.78 -23.96 31.52
C ASP A 61 -2.57 -22.86 32.24
N THR A 62 -3.61 -22.33 31.61
CA THR A 62 -4.59 -21.43 32.24
C THR A 62 -6.00 -21.88 31.93
N GLN A 63 -6.95 -21.47 32.78
CA GLN A 63 -8.37 -21.74 32.54
C GLN A 63 -8.84 -21.15 31.22
N ALA A 64 -8.50 -19.90 30.93
CA ALA A 64 -8.88 -19.24 29.68
C ALA A 64 -8.37 -19.99 28.45
N ALA A 65 -7.10 -20.43 28.48
CA ALA A 65 -6.50 -21.20 27.41
C ALA A 65 -7.18 -22.57 27.22
N ALA A 66 -7.47 -23.30 28.31
CA ALA A 66 -8.16 -24.59 28.23
C ALA A 66 -9.57 -24.46 27.62
N PHE A 67 -10.25 -23.35 27.88
CA PHE A 67 -11.58 -23.07 27.32
C PHE A 67 -11.54 -22.47 25.91
N SER A 68 -10.36 -22.36 25.29
CA SER A 68 -10.22 -21.86 23.92
C SER A 68 -10.96 -22.71 22.89
N ARG A 69 -11.08 -22.18 21.68
CA ARG A 69 -11.65 -22.89 20.52
C ARG A 69 -10.52 -23.38 19.62
N ALA A 70 -10.76 -24.43 18.85
CA ALA A 70 -9.89 -24.81 17.75
C ALA A 70 -9.92 -23.75 16.64
N GLN A 71 -8.95 -23.79 15.72
CA GLN A 71 -8.85 -22.82 14.60
C GLN A 71 -10.11 -22.78 13.72
N ASN A 72 -10.86 -23.88 13.63
CA ASN A 72 -12.15 -23.94 12.91
C ASN A 72 -13.35 -23.38 13.72
N GLY A 73 -13.10 -22.80 14.90
CA GLY A 73 -14.12 -22.25 15.79
C GLY A 73 -14.81 -23.26 16.69
N GLN A 74 -14.52 -24.56 16.59
CA GLN A 74 -15.11 -25.58 17.46
C GLN A 74 -14.62 -25.42 18.92
N PRO A 75 -15.51 -25.40 19.93
CA PRO A 75 -15.08 -25.39 21.32
C PRO A 75 -14.25 -26.62 21.67
N ARG A 76 -13.13 -26.43 22.38
CA ARG A 76 -12.33 -27.54 22.91
C ARG A 76 -13.06 -28.24 24.06
N ILE A 77 -13.77 -27.44 24.85
CA ILE A 77 -14.55 -27.87 26.02
C ILE A 77 -16.02 -27.47 25.82
N VAL A 78 -16.93 -28.44 25.87
CA VAL A 78 -18.38 -28.23 25.76
C VAL A 78 -19.07 -28.76 27.01
N ALA A 79 -19.69 -27.87 27.77
CA ALA A 79 -20.41 -28.22 28.99
C ALA A 79 -21.53 -29.23 28.72
N GLY A 80 -21.61 -30.28 29.55
CA GLY A 80 -22.62 -31.33 29.44
C GLY A 80 -22.38 -32.34 28.32
N ASP A 81 -21.33 -32.16 27.51
CA ASP A 81 -21.13 -32.93 26.29
C ASP A 81 -19.96 -33.90 26.41
N ARG A 82 -20.27 -35.20 26.37
CA ARG A 82 -19.28 -36.29 26.36
C ARG A 82 -18.42 -36.31 25.09
N SER A 83 -18.89 -35.68 24.01
CA SER A 83 -18.18 -35.55 22.74
C SER A 83 -17.33 -34.28 22.65
N SER A 84 -17.16 -33.56 23.76
CA SER A 84 -16.22 -32.46 23.85
C SER A 84 -14.81 -32.89 23.41
N LEU A 85 -14.12 -32.08 22.58
CA LEU A 85 -12.81 -32.42 22.03
C LEU A 85 -11.79 -32.79 23.12
N LEU A 86 -11.76 -32.06 24.23
CA LEU A 86 -10.91 -32.38 25.38
C LEU A 86 -11.12 -33.83 25.87
N LEU A 87 -12.38 -34.28 26.01
CA LEU A 87 -12.70 -35.62 26.49
C LEU A 87 -12.39 -36.69 25.44
N ILE A 88 -12.63 -36.39 24.16
CA ILE A 88 -12.26 -37.30 23.05
C ILE A 88 -10.75 -37.53 23.04
N LYS A 89 -9.96 -36.45 23.08
CA LYS A 89 -8.49 -36.53 23.06
C LYS A 89 -7.94 -37.17 24.34
N ALA A 90 -8.45 -36.79 25.52
CA ALA A 90 -8.05 -37.43 26.79
C ALA A 90 -8.39 -38.92 26.84
N GLY A 91 -9.43 -39.35 26.11
CA GLY A 91 -9.80 -40.77 25.94
C GLY A 91 -9.00 -41.53 24.87
N GLY A 92 -8.06 -40.87 24.18
CA GLY A 92 -7.21 -41.48 23.15
C GLY A 92 -7.70 -41.34 21.70
N GLY A 93 -8.63 -40.43 21.43
CA GLY A 93 -9.13 -40.19 20.06
C GLY A 93 -8.08 -39.57 19.13
N ASP A 94 -8.11 -39.99 17.86
CA ASP A 94 -7.16 -39.61 16.79
C ASP A 94 -5.68 -39.77 17.17
N ASP A 95 -5.32 -40.98 17.64
CA ASP A 95 -3.96 -41.37 18.05
C ASP A 95 -3.35 -40.52 19.18
N HIS A 96 -4.17 -39.75 19.91
CA HIS A 96 -3.74 -38.96 21.05
C HIS A 96 -3.40 -39.86 22.26
N PRO A 97 -2.39 -39.51 23.09
CA PRO A 97 -2.14 -40.22 24.35
C PRO A 97 -3.37 -40.26 25.27
N VAL A 98 -3.63 -41.43 25.86
CA VAL A 98 -4.73 -41.63 26.81
C VAL A 98 -4.33 -41.08 28.18
N ALA A 99 -5.18 -40.21 28.74
CA ALA A 99 -4.98 -39.69 30.09
C ALA A 99 -5.17 -40.79 31.15
N PRO A 100 -4.50 -40.70 32.32
CA PRO A 100 -4.74 -41.63 33.42
C PRO A 100 -6.22 -41.74 33.77
N ALA A 101 -6.69 -42.96 34.10
CA ALA A 101 -8.13 -43.19 34.32
C ALA A 101 -8.74 -42.33 35.43
N ALA A 102 -7.97 -42.02 36.48
CA ALA A 102 -8.41 -41.14 37.56
C ALA A 102 -8.59 -39.68 37.08
N ASP A 103 -7.67 -39.20 36.25
CA ASP A 103 -7.69 -37.87 35.64
C ASP A 103 -8.86 -37.73 34.67
N LEU A 104 -9.07 -38.74 33.81
CA LEU A 104 -10.21 -38.78 32.90
C LEU A 104 -11.55 -38.77 33.65
N ALA A 105 -11.65 -39.44 34.80
CA ALA A 105 -12.86 -39.41 35.63
C ALA A 105 -13.15 -38.01 36.19
N VAL A 106 -12.12 -37.27 36.63
CA VAL A 106 -12.27 -35.88 37.08
C VAL A 106 -12.71 -34.98 35.93
N LEU A 107 -12.10 -35.12 34.76
CA LEU A 107 -12.49 -34.35 33.56
C LEU A 107 -13.92 -34.66 33.13
N GLN A 108 -14.33 -35.93 33.13
CA GLN A 108 -15.70 -36.32 32.78
C GLN A 108 -16.72 -35.77 33.77
N GLN A 109 -16.46 -35.88 35.07
CA GLN A 109 -17.34 -35.32 36.10
C GLN A 109 -17.46 -33.79 35.95
N TRP A 110 -16.34 -33.11 35.70
CA TRP A 110 -16.32 -31.66 35.57
C TRP A 110 -17.02 -31.17 34.28
N VAL A 111 -16.68 -31.75 33.12
CA VAL A 111 -17.24 -31.34 31.83
C VAL A 111 -18.70 -31.73 31.68
N VAL A 112 -19.04 -32.98 32.01
CA VAL A 112 -20.35 -33.57 31.70
C VAL A 112 -21.31 -33.39 32.85
N ASP A 113 -20.98 -33.94 34.02
CA ASP A 113 -21.94 -34.02 35.13
C ASP A 113 -22.13 -32.67 35.81
N CYS A 114 -21.08 -31.86 35.83
CA CYS A 114 -21.05 -30.53 36.45
C CYS A 114 -21.16 -29.38 35.45
N GLU A 115 -21.24 -29.66 34.14
CA GLU A 115 -21.38 -28.63 33.09
C GLU A 115 -20.39 -27.46 33.25
N LEU A 116 -19.13 -27.78 33.59
CA LEU A 116 -18.04 -26.82 33.84
C LEU A 116 -18.26 -25.90 35.06
N SER A 117 -19.22 -26.22 35.93
CA SER A 117 -19.46 -25.48 37.17
C SER A 117 -18.35 -25.74 38.19
N SER A 118 -17.79 -24.66 38.73
CA SER A 118 -16.87 -24.68 39.87
C SER A 118 -17.58 -24.63 41.23
N LEU A 119 -18.90 -24.36 41.26
CA LEU A 119 -19.66 -24.13 42.50
C LEU A 119 -21.00 -24.86 42.50
N SER A 120 -21.30 -25.55 43.61
CA SER A 120 -22.54 -26.29 43.84
C SER A 120 -23.78 -25.42 44.11
N ASN A 121 -23.75 -24.12 43.78
CA ASN A 121 -24.82 -23.19 44.09
C ASN A 121 -25.23 -22.38 42.85
N ASP A 122 -26.36 -22.78 42.26
CA ASP A 122 -27.15 -22.00 41.29
C ASP A 122 -27.75 -20.71 41.90
N LEU A 123 -27.20 -20.20 43.01
CA LEU A 123 -27.80 -19.15 43.86
C LEU A 123 -27.37 -17.73 43.46
N VAL A 124 -26.17 -17.57 42.90
CA VAL A 124 -25.59 -16.26 42.53
C VAL A 124 -25.09 -16.27 41.08
N HIS A 125 -24.39 -17.33 40.66
CA HIS A 125 -24.02 -17.55 39.26
C HIS A 125 -24.65 -18.87 38.76
N PRO A 126 -25.43 -18.86 37.67
CA PRO A 126 -25.99 -20.08 37.09
C PRO A 126 -24.93 -20.98 36.44
N ARG A 127 -25.26 -22.25 36.19
CA ARG A 127 -24.37 -23.16 35.44
C ARG A 127 -24.00 -22.59 34.07
N GLY A 128 -22.76 -22.85 33.67
CA GLY A 128 -22.19 -22.33 32.42
C GLY A 128 -21.76 -20.86 32.49
N TRP A 129 -21.73 -20.23 33.68
CA TRP A 129 -21.24 -18.86 33.88
C TRP A 129 -19.84 -18.61 33.29
N PHE A 130 -18.95 -19.60 33.38
CA PHE A 130 -17.58 -19.52 32.86
C PHE A 130 -17.41 -20.08 31.44
N ASN A 131 -18.49 -20.51 30.79
CA ASN A 131 -18.43 -21.12 29.46
C ASN A 131 -18.96 -20.14 28.40
N ALA A 132 -18.08 -19.61 27.54
CA ALA A 132 -18.44 -18.68 26.45
C ALA A 132 -19.53 -19.22 25.50
N GLY A 133 -19.65 -20.54 25.36
CA GLY A 133 -20.70 -21.20 24.58
C GLY A 133 -22.08 -21.20 25.26
N SER A 134 -22.14 -21.05 26.58
CA SER A 134 -23.39 -21.08 27.35
C SER A 134 -24.24 -19.82 27.12
N ALA A 135 -25.56 -19.95 27.20
CA ALA A 135 -26.47 -18.79 27.30
C ALA A 135 -26.21 -17.98 28.58
N ASN A 136 -25.75 -18.65 29.65
CA ASN A 136 -25.49 -18.08 30.96
C ASN A 136 -24.08 -17.47 31.11
N PHE A 137 -23.30 -17.40 30.03
CA PHE A 137 -21.93 -16.88 30.09
C PHE A 137 -21.91 -15.45 30.63
N HIS A 138 -21.04 -15.18 31.61
CA HIS A 138 -20.96 -13.88 32.27
C HIS A 138 -20.74 -12.71 31.30
N GLY A 139 -19.92 -12.89 30.24
CA GLY A 139 -19.73 -11.86 29.22
C GLY A 139 -21.01 -11.55 28.43
N LYS A 140 -21.92 -12.53 28.24
CA LYS A 140 -23.24 -12.26 27.64
C LYS A 140 -24.13 -11.49 28.61
N GLN A 141 -24.08 -11.84 29.89
CA GLN A 141 -24.86 -11.16 30.94
C GLN A 141 -24.46 -9.68 31.10
N ILE A 142 -23.16 -9.38 31.04
CA ILE A 142 -22.66 -7.98 31.08
C ILE A 142 -23.14 -7.21 29.85
N ARG A 143 -23.05 -7.79 28.65
CA ARG A 143 -23.55 -7.15 27.42
C ARG A 143 -25.07 -6.93 27.48
N ASP A 144 -25.84 -7.91 27.93
CA ASP A 144 -27.29 -7.80 28.04
C ASP A 144 -27.71 -6.76 29.10
N ALA A 145 -26.83 -6.48 30.07
CA ALA A 145 -26.94 -5.39 31.03
C ALA A 145 -26.40 -4.04 30.52
N GLY A 146 -26.12 -3.91 29.21
CA GLY A 146 -25.62 -2.65 28.63
C GLY A 146 -24.17 -2.33 28.99
N TRP A 147 -23.34 -3.36 29.19
CA TRP A 147 -21.93 -3.24 29.59
C TRP A 147 -21.72 -2.61 30.96
N ASP A 148 -22.67 -2.79 31.87
CA ASP A 148 -22.55 -2.36 33.26
C ASP A 148 -21.66 -3.33 34.06
N PHE A 149 -20.36 -3.01 34.12
CA PHE A 149 -19.40 -3.74 34.96
C PHE A 149 -19.55 -3.44 36.46
N GLY A 150 -20.36 -2.45 36.84
CA GLY A 150 -20.66 -2.12 38.23
C GLY A 150 -21.46 -3.21 38.94
N LEU A 151 -22.24 -4.01 38.20
CA LEU A 151 -23.05 -5.11 38.74
C LEU A 151 -22.24 -6.13 39.56
N CYS A 152 -20.94 -6.25 39.30
CA CYS A 152 -20.08 -7.23 39.94
C CYS A 152 -19.32 -6.69 41.14
N THR A 153 -19.26 -5.37 41.32
CA THR A 153 -18.29 -4.73 42.23
C THR A 153 -18.65 -4.90 43.71
N GLU A 154 -19.95 -5.02 44.01
CA GLU A 154 -20.45 -5.27 45.36
C GLU A 154 -19.88 -6.57 45.97
N CYS A 155 -19.61 -7.58 45.13
CA CYS A 155 -19.12 -8.89 45.56
C CYS A 155 -17.64 -9.13 45.22
N HIS A 156 -17.17 -8.64 44.06
CA HIS A 156 -15.85 -8.96 43.52
C HIS A 156 -14.81 -7.84 43.70
N GLY A 157 -15.20 -6.73 44.32
CA GLY A 157 -14.33 -5.58 44.61
C GLY A 157 -14.58 -4.41 43.67
N GLU A 158 -14.05 -3.25 44.03
CA GLU A 158 -14.21 -2.00 43.28
C GLU A 158 -13.79 -2.15 41.81
N PRO A 159 -14.37 -1.34 40.88
CA PRO A 159 -14.11 -1.45 39.44
C PRO A 159 -12.62 -1.51 39.09
N ASP A 160 -11.76 -0.78 39.79
CA ASP A 160 -10.34 -0.70 39.45
C ASP A 160 -9.47 -1.74 40.18
N ASP A 161 -9.98 -2.36 41.25
CA ASP A 161 -9.23 -3.32 42.08
C ASP A 161 -9.57 -4.77 41.71
N ARG A 162 -10.85 -5.11 41.53
CA ARG A 162 -11.42 -6.43 41.13
C ARG A 162 -10.66 -7.68 41.62
N SER A 163 -9.96 -7.56 42.75
CA SER A 163 -9.03 -8.54 43.31
C SER A 163 -9.73 -9.57 44.18
N GLY A 164 -11.05 -9.48 44.26
CA GLY A 164 -11.92 -10.53 44.75
C GLY A 164 -12.98 -10.07 45.74
N GLY A 165 -12.86 -8.86 46.30
CA GLY A 165 -13.86 -8.27 47.19
C GLY A 165 -14.30 -9.20 48.33
N PRO A 166 -15.53 -9.01 48.87
CA PRO A 166 -16.11 -9.90 49.88
C PRO A 166 -16.24 -11.36 49.43
N ALA A 167 -16.34 -11.62 48.12
CA ALA A 167 -16.43 -12.98 47.57
C ALA A 167 -15.07 -13.72 47.54
N GLY A 168 -13.95 -13.00 47.69
CA GLY A 168 -12.59 -13.55 47.63
C GLY A 168 -12.20 -14.16 46.27
N LYS A 169 -12.86 -13.76 45.17
CA LYS A 169 -12.63 -14.32 43.82
C LYS A 169 -12.27 -13.23 42.81
N SER A 170 -10.99 -13.12 42.49
CA SER A 170 -10.41 -12.12 41.58
C SER A 170 -10.74 -12.39 40.11
N CYS A 171 -11.05 -11.34 39.35
CA CYS A 171 -11.20 -11.40 37.89
C CYS A 171 -9.86 -11.64 37.18
N PHE A 172 -8.75 -11.21 37.79
CA PHE A 172 -7.40 -11.29 37.23
C PHE A 172 -6.86 -12.72 37.14
N ALA A 173 -7.53 -13.69 37.77
CA ALA A 173 -7.22 -15.10 37.57
C ALA A 173 -7.51 -15.57 36.13
N CYS A 174 -8.42 -14.90 35.42
CA CYS A 174 -8.81 -15.24 34.06
C CYS A 174 -8.54 -14.11 33.04
N HIS A 175 -8.64 -12.85 33.46
CA HIS A 175 -8.44 -11.66 32.61
C HIS A 175 -7.20 -10.90 33.06
N VAL A 176 -6.08 -11.08 32.37
CA VAL A 176 -4.77 -10.56 32.81
C VAL A 176 -4.78 -9.03 32.93
N GLU A 177 -5.33 -8.32 31.94
CA GLU A 177 -5.51 -6.85 31.97
C GLU A 177 -6.82 -6.43 32.65
N GLY A 178 -7.54 -7.38 33.26
CA GLY A 178 -8.85 -7.17 33.85
C GLY A 178 -10.00 -7.24 32.83
N PRO A 179 -11.26 -7.26 33.31
CA PRO A 179 -12.43 -7.52 32.46
C PRO A 179 -12.79 -6.38 31.49
N THR A 180 -12.15 -5.22 31.65
CA THR A 180 -12.29 -4.05 30.76
C THR A 180 -11.04 -3.81 29.92
N GLY A 181 -10.05 -4.71 29.96
CA GLY A 181 -8.88 -4.68 29.07
C GLY A 181 -9.25 -5.03 27.63
N CYS A 182 -8.54 -4.47 26.65
CA CYS A 182 -8.85 -4.64 25.23
C CYS A 182 -8.82 -6.12 24.79
N ASP A 183 -7.84 -6.89 25.28
CA ASP A 183 -7.66 -8.33 25.02
C ASP A 183 -8.80 -9.20 25.57
N THR A 184 -9.56 -8.68 26.54
CA THR A 184 -10.72 -9.41 27.08
C THR A 184 -11.87 -9.46 26.08
N CYS A 185 -12.04 -8.41 25.27
CA CYS A 185 -13.14 -8.31 24.32
C CYS A 185 -12.72 -8.67 22.89
N HIS A 186 -11.53 -8.25 22.46
CA HIS A 186 -11.06 -8.44 21.08
C HIS A 186 -9.61 -8.93 21.05
N GLY A 187 -9.35 -9.90 20.17
CA GLY A 187 -8.00 -10.38 19.93
C GLY A 187 -7.41 -11.13 21.14
N THR A 188 -6.12 -10.94 21.36
CA THR A 188 -5.33 -11.59 22.41
C THR A 188 -4.38 -10.58 23.06
N LEU A 189 -3.74 -10.98 24.16
CA LEU A 189 -2.68 -10.19 24.80
C LEU A 189 -1.50 -9.85 23.87
N LEU A 190 -1.29 -10.62 22.81
CA LEU A 190 -0.23 -10.35 21.81
C LEU A 190 -0.70 -9.42 20.70
N SER A 191 -2.01 -9.32 20.48
CA SER A 191 -2.60 -8.46 19.46
C SER A 191 -4.10 -8.32 19.67
N PHE A 192 -4.52 -7.09 19.94
CA PHE A 192 -5.94 -6.75 20.16
C PHE A 192 -6.79 -6.80 18.88
N ALA A 193 -6.18 -6.88 17.70
CA ALA A 193 -6.92 -7.13 16.46
C ALA A 193 -7.43 -8.58 16.38
N PRO A 194 -8.71 -8.82 16.09
CA PRO A 194 -9.26 -10.17 15.96
C PRO A 194 -8.50 -11.05 14.95
N PRO A 195 -8.47 -12.38 15.13
CA PRO A 195 -9.32 -13.15 16.04
C PRO A 195 -8.78 -13.31 17.48
N PRO A 196 -9.67 -13.69 18.43
CA PRO A 196 -11.13 -13.80 18.29
C PRO A 196 -11.84 -12.44 18.21
N ALA A 197 -13.01 -12.40 17.55
CA ALA A 197 -13.95 -11.29 17.60
C ALA A 197 -14.89 -11.40 18.83
N LEU A 198 -15.74 -10.38 19.08
CA LEU A 198 -16.68 -10.35 20.22
C LEU A 198 -17.63 -11.54 20.31
N ASP A 199 -18.01 -12.13 19.17
CA ASP A 199 -18.85 -13.34 19.11
C ASP A 199 -18.03 -14.63 19.27
N ASN A 200 -16.74 -14.52 19.62
CA ASN A 200 -15.73 -15.57 19.64
C ASN A 200 -15.45 -16.22 18.27
N SER A 201 -15.88 -15.58 17.17
CA SER A 201 -15.52 -16.08 15.86
C SER A 201 -14.03 -15.87 15.58
N VAL A 202 -13.46 -16.82 14.85
CA VAL A 202 -12.05 -16.82 14.44
C VAL A 202 -11.86 -16.88 12.91
N ALA A 203 -12.95 -17.14 12.18
CA ALA A 203 -12.92 -17.26 10.74
C ALA A 203 -12.90 -15.88 10.07
N THR A 204 -12.00 -15.67 9.12
CA THR A 204 -11.88 -14.44 8.32
C THR A 204 -13.12 -14.13 7.48
N THR A 205 -14.00 -15.11 7.26
CA THR A 205 -15.31 -14.92 6.62
C THR A 205 -16.32 -14.21 7.52
N ARG A 206 -15.98 -13.95 8.79
CA ARG A 206 -16.82 -13.24 9.76
C ARG A 206 -16.36 -11.80 9.84
N ARG A 207 -17.30 -10.85 9.76
CA ARG A 207 -17.01 -9.40 9.75
C ARG A 207 -16.13 -8.94 10.92
N GLY A 208 -16.36 -9.48 12.11
CA GLY A 208 -15.56 -9.14 13.29
C GLY A 208 -14.11 -9.63 13.24
N VAL A 209 -13.76 -10.54 12.32
CA VAL A 209 -12.39 -11.01 12.09
C VAL A 209 -11.83 -10.44 10.79
N GLY A 210 -12.50 -10.73 9.67
CA GLY A 210 -12.19 -10.18 8.35
C GLY A 210 -10.70 -10.21 7.99
N ALA A 211 -10.25 -9.11 7.41
CA ALA A 211 -8.89 -8.92 6.91
C ALA A 211 -7.94 -8.21 7.92
N HIS A 212 -8.27 -8.13 9.22
CA HIS A 212 -7.41 -7.46 10.20
C HIS A 212 -5.95 -7.97 10.16
N ARG A 213 -5.77 -9.29 10.11
CA ARG A 213 -4.43 -9.91 10.22
C ARG A 213 -3.54 -9.66 9.01
N ILE A 214 -4.11 -9.59 7.81
CA ILE A 214 -3.32 -9.33 6.60
C ILE A 214 -2.85 -7.87 6.55
N HIS A 215 -3.70 -6.92 6.95
CA HIS A 215 -3.34 -5.50 7.01
C HIS A 215 -2.28 -5.21 8.08
N LEU A 216 -2.38 -5.84 9.26
CA LEU A 216 -1.42 -5.63 10.35
C LEU A 216 -0.08 -6.34 10.14
N GLY A 217 -0.07 -7.45 9.40
CA GLY A 217 1.16 -8.15 9.06
C GLY A 217 1.99 -7.42 7.99
N GLY A 218 1.34 -6.60 7.17
CA GLY A 218 1.84 -6.23 5.86
C GLY A 218 1.78 -7.46 4.94
N GLY A 219 1.26 -7.32 3.72
CA GLY A 219 1.36 -8.39 2.73
C GLY A 219 2.82 -8.77 2.47
N PRO A 220 3.13 -10.01 2.04
CA PRO A 220 4.51 -10.47 1.86
C PRO A 220 5.33 -9.64 0.84
N THR A 221 4.71 -8.80 0.02
CA THR A 221 5.37 -8.08 -1.08
C THR A 221 4.87 -6.67 -1.39
N LEU A 222 3.71 -6.22 -0.89
CA LEU A 222 3.04 -5.03 -1.45
C LEU A 222 2.90 -3.82 -0.51
N GLU A 223 2.96 -4.00 0.81
CA GLU A 223 2.67 -2.89 1.73
C GLU A 223 3.35 -3.05 3.10
N LYS A 224 3.58 -1.90 3.74
CA LYS A 224 3.92 -1.85 5.16
C LYS A 224 2.69 -2.22 6.00
N PRO A 225 2.87 -2.71 7.24
CA PRO A 225 1.79 -2.82 8.19
C PRO A 225 0.93 -1.55 8.26
N ILE A 226 -0.39 -1.73 8.12
CA ILE A 226 -1.36 -0.63 8.16
C ILE A 226 -1.80 -0.41 9.62
N ALA A 227 -1.75 0.85 10.07
CA ALA A 227 -2.20 1.22 11.41
C ALA A 227 -3.73 1.10 11.52
N CYS A 228 -4.24 0.74 12.70
CA CYS A 228 -5.68 0.55 12.92
C CYS A 228 -6.48 1.83 12.65
N GLU A 229 -5.89 2.98 12.95
CA GLU A 229 -6.46 4.32 12.77
C GLU A 229 -6.74 4.67 11.30
N GLU A 230 -6.17 3.91 10.35
CA GLU A 230 -6.47 4.08 8.94
C GLU A 230 -7.85 3.54 8.53
N CYS A 231 -8.49 2.72 9.38
CA CYS A 231 -9.80 2.14 9.10
C CYS A 231 -10.90 2.65 10.03
N HIS A 232 -10.60 2.79 11.32
CA HIS A 232 -11.58 3.23 12.30
C HIS A 232 -10.91 3.93 13.48
N VAL A 233 -11.70 4.63 14.29
CA VAL A 233 -11.19 5.24 15.52
C VAL A 233 -10.75 4.13 16.49
N VAL A 234 -9.51 4.23 16.98
CA VAL A 234 -8.97 3.30 17.98
C VAL A 234 -9.18 3.92 19.37
N PRO A 235 -10.01 3.32 20.23
CA PRO A 235 -10.23 3.85 21.57
C PRO A 235 -8.98 3.64 22.44
N THR A 236 -8.72 4.59 23.32
CA THR A 236 -7.72 4.47 24.39
C THR A 236 -8.29 3.84 25.65
N HIS A 237 -9.61 3.95 25.84
CA HIS A 237 -10.35 3.39 26.95
C HIS A 237 -11.69 2.79 26.47
N TRP A 238 -12.16 1.74 27.13
CA TRP A 238 -13.36 1.00 26.69
C TRP A 238 -14.64 1.85 26.65
N GLN A 239 -14.69 2.94 27.42
CA GLN A 239 -15.81 3.90 27.49
C GLN A 239 -15.71 5.05 26.49
N ASP A 240 -14.65 5.11 25.68
CA ASP A 240 -14.48 6.20 24.71
C ASP A 240 -15.68 6.24 23.75
N VAL A 241 -16.08 7.47 23.42
CA VAL A 241 -17.20 7.73 22.51
C VAL A 241 -16.91 7.12 21.14
N GLY A 242 -17.89 6.38 20.59
CA GLY A 242 -17.76 5.67 19.31
C GLY A 242 -17.14 4.28 19.42
N HIS A 243 -16.96 3.76 20.64
CA HIS A 243 -16.56 2.36 20.87
C HIS A 243 -17.75 1.50 21.34
N ILE A 244 -18.07 1.54 22.64
CA ILE A 244 -19.25 0.86 23.21
C ILE A 244 -20.40 1.83 23.42
N PHE A 245 -20.10 3.12 23.60
CA PHE A 245 -21.09 4.14 23.88
C PHE A 245 -21.07 5.25 22.82
N ASP A 246 -22.26 5.72 22.47
CA ASP A 246 -22.44 6.91 21.64
C ASP A 246 -22.12 8.19 22.43
N ALA A 247 -22.12 9.34 21.75
CA ALA A 247 -21.85 10.63 22.37
C ALA A 247 -22.87 11.05 23.45
N ALA A 248 -24.04 10.39 23.49
CA ALA A 248 -25.07 10.61 24.50
C ALA A 248 -24.96 9.61 25.68
N GLY A 249 -24.01 8.68 25.64
CA GLY A 249 -23.77 7.66 26.66
C GLY A 249 -24.67 6.43 26.57
N ASN A 250 -25.40 6.26 25.46
CA ASN A 250 -26.16 5.01 25.22
C ASN A 250 -25.24 3.96 24.57
N VAL A 251 -25.61 2.68 24.69
CA VAL A 251 -24.90 1.61 24.00
C VAL A 251 -24.98 1.82 22.49
N ASP A 252 -23.82 1.90 21.84
CA ASP A 252 -23.67 2.07 20.41
C ASP A 252 -23.94 0.73 19.69
N PRO A 253 -24.92 0.65 18.77
CA PRO A 253 -25.25 -0.61 18.11
C PRO A 253 -24.16 -1.05 17.12
N SER A 254 -23.77 -2.33 17.20
CA SER A 254 -22.95 -2.96 16.16
C SER A 254 -23.59 -2.84 14.76
N PRO A 255 -22.77 -2.73 13.69
CA PRO A 255 -21.31 -2.77 13.68
C PRO A 255 -20.67 -1.39 13.92
N THR A 256 -19.43 -1.39 14.43
CA THR A 256 -18.59 -0.18 14.54
C THR A 256 -18.49 0.55 13.21
N GLU A 257 -18.54 1.88 13.28
CA GLU A 257 -18.37 2.78 12.16
C GLU A 257 -16.94 2.72 11.63
N VAL A 258 -16.82 2.52 10.32
CA VAL A 258 -15.54 2.62 9.62
C VAL A 258 -15.34 4.07 9.24
N VAL A 259 -14.27 4.67 9.75
CA VAL A 259 -13.86 6.05 9.49
C VAL A 259 -12.41 6.01 9.04
N PHE A 260 -12.21 6.11 7.73
CA PHE A 260 -10.91 5.99 7.12
C PHE A 260 -9.98 7.15 7.47
N GLY A 261 -8.71 6.81 7.68
CA GLY A 261 -7.63 7.74 7.99
C GLY A 261 -7.07 8.46 6.76
N ALA A 262 -5.95 9.16 6.96
CA ALA A 262 -5.36 10.02 5.94
C ALA A 262 -4.74 9.22 4.79
N ALA A 263 -4.11 8.07 5.07
CA ALA A 263 -3.48 7.24 4.04
C ALA A 263 -4.54 6.59 3.16
N ALA A 264 -5.62 6.05 3.75
CA ALA A 264 -6.75 5.53 2.98
C ALA A 264 -7.44 6.60 2.11
N ASN A 265 -7.37 7.86 2.53
CA ASN A 265 -7.92 9.02 1.84
C ASN A 265 -6.95 9.69 0.85
N GLN A 266 -5.77 9.12 0.63
CA GLN A 266 -4.76 9.72 -0.23
C GLN A 266 -5.16 9.68 -1.71
N SER A 267 -4.67 10.68 -2.45
CA SER A 267 -4.68 10.72 -3.91
C SER A 267 -3.24 10.90 -4.38
N LEU A 268 -2.93 10.44 -5.58
CA LEU A 268 -1.66 10.75 -6.21
C LEU A 268 -1.63 12.23 -6.59
N GLU A 269 -0.55 12.92 -6.21
CA GLU A 269 -0.36 14.34 -6.52
C GLU A 269 -0.49 14.59 -8.02
N GLY A 270 -1.30 15.57 -8.42
CA GLY A 270 -1.57 15.91 -9.83
C GLY A 270 -2.54 14.98 -10.55
N LEU A 271 -3.01 13.91 -9.89
CA LEU A 271 -3.99 12.95 -10.41
C LEU A 271 -5.24 12.88 -9.52
N GLU A 272 -5.51 13.91 -8.71
CA GLU A 272 -6.65 13.94 -7.78
C GLU A 272 -7.99 13.79 -8.49
N PHE A 273 -8.05 14.19 -9.77
CA PHE A 273 -9.23 14.07 -10.63
C PHE A 273 -9.63 12.63 -10.96
N LEU A 274 -8.74 11.64 -10.78
CA LEU A 274 -9.04 10.23 -11.02
C LEU A 274 -9.90 9.61 -9.92
N ARG A 275 -10.03 10.27 -8.77
CA ARG A 275 -10.75 9.74 -7.63
C ARG A 275 -12.21 10.20 -7.60
N PHE A 276 -13.13 9.24 -7.52
CA PHE A 276 -14.58 9.50 -7.60
C PHE A 276 -15.25 9.88 -6.28
N GLY A 277 -14.51 9.99 -5.18
CA GLY A 277 -15.04 10.39 -3.88
C GLY A 277 -14.15 10.04 -2.70
N PRO A 278 -14.57 10.37 -1.47
CA PRO A 278 -13.86 9.93 -0.26
C PRO A 278 -13.92 8.40 -0.10
N PRO A 279 -13.03 7.81 0.71
CA PRO A 279 -12.98 6.39 0.93
C PRO A 279 -14.20 6.00 1.78
N ALA A 280 -14.84 4.90 1.43
CA ALA A 280 -16.08 4.47 2.05
C ALA A 280 -16.12 2.96 2.25
N TYR A 281 -16.85 2.55 3.29
CA TYR A 281 -17.12 1.13 3.56
C TYR A 281 -18.61 0.89 3.46
N ASP A 282 -19.01 0.06 2.51
CA ASP A 282 -20.38 -0.41 2.37
C ASP A 282 -20.63 -1.49 3.44
N SER A 283 -21.27 -1.10 4.53
CA SER A 283 -21.58 -2.00 5.64
C SER A 283 -22.65 -3.05 5.30
N VAL A 284 -23.37 -2.93 4.18
CA VAL A 284 -24.33 -3.95 3.71
C VAL A 284 -23.57 -5.05 2.97
N ASN A 285 -22.73 -4.68 2.01
CA ASN A 285 -21.99 -5.63 1.18
C ASN A 285 -20.65 -6.07 1.79
N GLY A 286 -20.16 -5.35 2.80
CA GLY A 286 -18.86 -5.55 3.42
C GLY A 286 -17.69 -5.21 2.48
N SER A 287 -17.88 -4.28 1.55
CA SER A 287 -16.86 -3.87 0.58
C SER A 287 -16.32 -2.48 0.87
N CYS A 288 -15.02 -2.31 0.64
CA CYS A 288 -14.36 -1.00 0.63
C CYS A 288 -14.59 -0.34 -0.73
N GLN A 289 -14.56 0.99 -0.82
CA GLN A 289 -14.72 1.76 -2.06
C GLN A 289 -13.84 3.01 -1.99
N ASN A 290 -13.29 3.46 -3.13
CA ASN A 290 -12.48 4.68 -3.25
C ASN A 290 -11.29 4.77 -2.26
N VAL A 291 -10.78 3.63 -1.79
CA VAL A 291 -9.62 3.55 -0.90
C VAL A 291 -8.34 3.57 -1.73
N TYR A 292 -7.40 4.44 -1.36
CA TYR A 292 -6.10 4.60 -2.04
C TYR A 292 -5.38 3.26 -2.25
N CYS A 293 -5.15 2.51 -1.17
CA CYS A 293 -4.45 1.23 -1.18
C CYS A 293 -5.19 0.11 -1.94
N HIS A 294 -6.44 0.33 -2.33
CA HIS A 294 -7.24 -0.63 -3.11
C HIS A 294 -7.45 -0.17 -4.54
N GLY A 295 -6.72 0.85 -5.02
CA GLY A 295 -6.79 1.27 -6.42
C GLY A 295 -7.83 2.34 -6.72
N GLY A 296 -8.70 2.70 -5.76
CA GLY A 296 -9.78 3.66 -5.97
C GLY A 296 -9.33 5.11 -6.28
N ALA A 297 -8.03 5.38 -6.23
CA ALA A 297 -7.42 6.66 -6.62
C ALA A 297 -6.48 6.54 -7.84
N LEU A 298 -6.40 5.37 -8.48
CA LEU A 298 -5.46 5.08 -9.57
C LEU A 298 -6.11 5.15 -10.96
N GLY A 299 -7.45 5.16 -11.03
CA GLY A 299 -8.20 5.36 -12.27
C GLY A 299 -8.14 4.18 -13.24
N ASP A 300 -7.90 2.96 -12.75
CA ASP A 300 -7.83 1.77 -13.57
C ASP A 300 -9.07 0.88 -13.41
N THR A 301 -9.00 -0.39 -13.85
CA THR A 301 -10.07 -1.37 -13.64
C THR A 301 -9.53 -2.63 -12.97
N GLY A 302 -9.38 -2.57 -11.64
CA GLY A 302 -8.92 -3.69 -10.81
C GLY A 302 -10.02 -4.30 -9.92
N ASN A 303 -9.59 -4.87 -8.81
CA ASN A 303 -10.41 -5.20 -7.64
C ASN A 303 -10.51 -3.98 -6.70
N GLU A 304 -11.11 -2.90 -7.19
CA GLU A 304 -11.16 -1.61 -6.48
C GLU A 304 -12.14 -1.59 -5.31
N ASP A 305 -13.01 -2.59 -5.26
CA ASP A 305 -14.01 -2.78 -4.20
C ASP A 305 -13.82 -4.11 -3.46
N PRO A 306 -12.66 -4.36 -2.82
CA PRO A 306 -12.40 -5.61 -2.14
C PRO A 306 -13.37 -5.79 -0.97
N LYS A 307 -13.68 -7.07 -0.69
CA LYS A 307 -14.55 -7.45 0.43
C LYS A 307 -13.72 -7.71 1.68
N TRP A 308 -14.10 -7.07 2.78
CA TRP A 308 -13.48 -7.25 4.10
C TRP A 308 -13.38 -8.71 4.56
N THR A 309 -14.35 -9.54 4.16
CA THR A 309 -14.42 -10.98 4.49
C THR A 309 -14.09 -11.87 3.29
N GLY A 310 -13.37 -11.35 2.29
CA GLY A 310 -13.21 -11.97 0.96
C GLY A 310 -12.04 -12.93 0.79
N GLY A 311 -11.17 -13.12 1.81
CA GLY A 311 -10.10 -14.12 1.76
C GLY A 311 -8.67 -13.58 1.62
N GLY A 312 -8.50 -12.25 1.43
CA GLY A 312 -7.20 -11.58 1.51
C GLY A 312 -6.31 -11.78 0.27
N GLU A 313 -5.64 -12.92 0.16
CA GLU A 313 -4.58 -13.14 -0.85
C GLU A 313 -5.12 -13.10 -2.29
N GLU A 314 -6.32 -13.63 -2.56
CA GLU A 314 -6.89 -13.58 -3.91
C GLU A 314 -7.33 -12.18 -4.33
N GLN A 315 -7.48 -11.26 -3.39
CA GLN A 315 -7.97 -9.89 -3.61
C GLN A 315 -6.85 -8.86 -3.82
N ALA A 316 -5.61 -9.20 -3.46
CA ALA A 316 -4.44 -8.33 -3.53
C ALA A 316 -3.40 -8.84 -4.55
N ARG A 317 -3.86 -9.25 -5.75
CA ARG A 317 -2.97 -9.57 -6.88
C ARG A 317 -2.37 -8.29 -7.45
N CYS A 318 -1.21 -8.37 -8.11
CA CYS A 318 -0.52 -7.22 -8.69
C CYS A 318 -1.40 -6.41 -9.66
N ASP A 319 -2.26 -7.07 -10.44
CA ASP A 319 -3.22 -6.43 -11.35
C ASP A 319 -4.56 -6.04 -10.69
N GLY A 320 -4.63 -6.20 -9.36
CA GLY A 320 -5.82 -5.99 -8.54
C GLY A 320 -6.02 -4.54 -8.10
N CYS A 321 -4.97 -3.71 -8.03
CA CYS A 321 -5.12 -2.29 -7.66
C CYS A 321 -5.00 -1.36 -8.88
N HIS A 322 -4.07 -1.67 -9.77
CA HIS A 322 -3.90 -1.02 -11.07
C HIS A 322 -3.59 -2.10 -12.12
N LYS A 323 -3.75 -1.82 -13.41
CA LYS A 323 -3.27 -2.73 -14.46
C LYS A 323 -1.76 -2.66 -14.53
N THR A 324 -1.18 -3.66 -15.17
CA THR A 324 0.26 -3.71 -15.41
C THR A 324 0.49 -3.66 -16.93
N PRO A 325 0.82 -2.49 -17.53
CA PRO A 325 0.99 -1.16 -16.91
C PRO A 325 -0.35 -0.44 -16.62
N PRO A 326 -0.36 0.60 -15.76
CA PRO A 326 -1.57 1.39 -15.47
C PRO A 326 -2.18 2.03 -16.71
N SER A 327 -3.45 1.75 -17.00
CA SER A 327 -4.07 2.12 -18.27
C SER A 327 -4.38 3.62 -18.41
N ALA A 328 -4.54 4.32 -17.29
CA ALA A 328 -4.87 5.75 -17.26
C ALA A 328 -3.70 6.67 -17.63
N THR A 329 -2.45 6.21 -17.44
CA THR A 329 -1.26 7.06 -17.50
C THR A 329 -0.17 6.57 -18.46
N HIS A 330 -0.28 5.33 -18.96
CA HIS A 330 0.74 4.75 -19.83
C HIS A 330 0.23 4.57 -21.27
N ALA A 331 1.12 4.83 -22.23
CA ALA A 331 0.88 4.55 -23.63
C ALA A 331 0.69 3.04 -23.89
N SER A 332 -0.13 2.70 -24.88
CA SER A 332 -0.26 1.31 -25.34
C SER A 332 1.04 0.82 -25.99
N GLY A 333 1.47 -0.40 -25.65
CA GLY A 333 2.62 -1.07 -26.29
C GLY A 333 3.86 -1.22 -25.42
N LEU A 334 3.85 -0.68 -24.19
CA LEU A 334 4.88 -0.94 -23.19
C LEU A 334 4.84 -2.40 -22.71
N THR A 335 6.03 -2.94 -22.41
CA THR A 335 6.24 -4.28 -21.87
C THR A 335 6.74 -4.21 -20.43
N LEU A 336 6.70 -5.34 -19.70
CA LEU A 336 7.21 -5.41 -18.32
C LEU A 336 8.69 -5.05 -18.21
N ALA A 337 9.47 -5.25 -19.28
CA ALA A 337 10.88 -4.87 -19.32
C ALA A 337 11.08 -3.35 -19.29
N ASP A 338 10.09 -2.57 -19.75
CA ASP A 338 10.19 -1.12 -19.83
C ASP A 338 9.89 -0.45 -18.47
N CYS A 339 9.25 -1.16 -17.54
CA CYS A 339 8.85 -0.60 -16.24
C CYS A 339 10.03 -0.08 -15.44
N ALA A 340 11.15 -0.79 -15.42
CA ALA A 340 12.31 -0.41 -14.63
C ALA A 340 13.05 0.82 -15.18
N ASN A 341 12.80 1.22 -16.44
CA ASN A 341 13.39 2.43 -17.02
C ASN A 341 12.85 3.69 -16.33
N CYS A 342 11.58 3.68 -15.93
CA CYS A 342 10.93 4.80 -15.25
C CYS A 342 10.71 4.54 -13.75
N HIS A 343 10.50 3.29 -13.35
CA HIS A 343 10.19 2.90 -11.97
C HIS A 343 11.33 2.13 -11.30
N GLY A 344 12.58 2.34 -11.72
CA GLY A 344 13.75 1.58 -11.25
C GLY A 344 14.06 1.69 -9.75
N LEU A 345 13.49 2.68 -9.04
CA LEU A 345 13.54 2.75 -7.57
C LEU A 345 12.70 1.69 -6.87
N VAL A 346 11.68 1.15 -7.56
CA VAL A 346 10.70 0.24 -6.96
C VAL A 346 10.72 -1.11 -7.67
N VAL A 347 10.85 -1.12 -9.00
CA VAL A 347 10.82 -2.31 -9.86
C VAL A 347 12.24 -2.79 -10.20
N ASP A 348 12.51 -4.08 -9.98
CA ASP A 348 13.76 -4.76 -10.33
C ASP A 348 13.79 -5.09 -11.82
N SER A 349 14.69 -4.45 -12.57
CA SER A 349 14.91 -4.71 -14.01
C SER A 349 15.31 -6.15 -14.34
N ARG A 350 15.72 -6.95 -13.34
CA ARG A 350 16.11 -8.35 -13.51
C ARG A 350 14.92 -9.31 -13.44
N VAL A 351 13.75 -8.84 -12.98
CA VAL A 351 12.54 -9.65 -12.82
C VAL A 351 11.46 -9.12 -13.75
N VAL A 352 11.38 -9.72 -14.94
CA VAL A 352 10.44 -9.35 -16.01
C VAL A 352 9.33 -10.38 -16.15
N ASP A 353 8.59 -10.62 -15.06
CA ASP A 353 7.39 -11.44 -15.02
C ASP A 353 6.25 -10.73 -14.26
N GLU A 354 5.08 -11.36 -14.18
CA GLU A 354 3.88 -10.80 -13.55
C GLU A 354 4.04 -10.53 -12.04
N THR A 355 5.10 -11.04 -11.41
CA THR A 355 5.38 -10.80 -10.00
C THR A 355 6.08 -9.46 -9.76
N LEU A 356 6.76 -8.91 -10.79
CA LEU A 356 7.58 -7.69 -10.76
C LEU A 356 8.42 -7.61 -9.47
N GLY A 357 9.70 -7.98 -9.54
CA GLY A 357 10.57 -7.93 -8.35
C GLY A 357 10.59 -6.52 -7.74
N PHE A 358 10.40 -6.40 -6.42
CA PHE A 358 10.46 -5.11 -5.72
C PHE A 358 11.82 -4.89 -5.07
N VAL A 359 12.49 -3.79 -5.39
CA VAL A 359 13.79 -3.41 -4.76
C VAL A 359 13.62 -2.50 -3.55
N SER A 360 12.53 -1.72 -3.50
CA SER A 360 12.17 -0.87 -2.36
C SER A 360 10.64 -0.89 -2.14
N PRO A 361 10.10 -1.99 -1.57
CA PRO A 361 8.67 -2.14 -1.29
C PRO A 361 8.09 -1.00 -0.44
N GLU A 362 8.92 -0.33 0.36
CA GLU A 362 8.52 0.79 1.20
C GLU A 362 8.10 2.05 0.43
N LEU A 363 8.43 2.13 -0.86
CA LEU A 363 8.03 3.19 -1.79
C LEU A 363 6.80 2.77 -2.62
N HIS A 364 6.36 1.52 -2.52
CA HIS A 364 5.10 1.07 -3.09
C HIS A 364 3.98 1.38 -2.08
N LEU A 365 2.98 2.17 -2.50
CA LEU A 365 1.89 2.68 -1.64
C LEU A 365 2.30 3.69 -0.56
N ASP A 366 3.25 4.58 -0.87
CA ASP A 366 3.65 5.70 0.02
C ASP A 366 2.95 7.03 -0.29
N GLY A 367 2.06 7.03 -1.29
CA GLY A 367 1.33 8.21 -1.72
C GLY A 367 2.05 9.11 -2.73
N ARG A 368 3.24 8.74 -3.20
CA ARG A 368 4.04 9.52 -4.15
C ARG A 368 4.37 8.70 -5.38
N LEU A 369 4.26 9.32 -6.56
CA LEU A 369 4.73 8.71 -7.80
C LEU A 369 6.20 9.12 -8.02
N SER A 370 7.13 8.26 -7.61
CA SER A 370 8.56 8.47 -7.83
C SER A 370 9.00 7.89 -9.17
N LEU A 371 9.54 8.74 -10.06
CA LEU A 371 10.09 8.34 -11.36
C LEU A 371 11.61 8.54 -11.39
N GLY A 372 12.30 7.72 -12.16
CA GLY A 372 13.75 7.82 -12.35
C GLY A 372 14.51 7.64 -11.03
N ASP A 373 15.42 8.57 -10.72
CA ASP A 373 16.13 8.64 -9.44
C ASP A 373 15.33 9.30 -8.28
N GLY A 374 14.10 9.73 -8.54
CA GLY A 374 13.22 10.36 -7.55
C GLY A 374 13.48 11.85 -7.29
N SER A 375 14.40 12.49 -8.03
CA SER A 375 14.73 13.91 -7.86
C SER A 375 13.68 14.89 -8.41
N GLU A 376 12.67 14.40 -9.14
CA GLU A 376 11.63 15.22 -9.81
C GLU A 376 12.20 16.29 -10.75
N THR A 377 13.36 16.00 -11.35
CA THR A 377 13.98 16.83 -12.40
C THR A 377 14.03 16.07 -13.72
N CYS A 378 14.27 16.75 -14.85
CA CYS A 378 14.46 16.06 -16.13
C CYS A 378 15.61 15.02 -16.06
N SER A 379 16.68 15.37 -15.34
CA SER A 379 17.83 14.51 -15.07
C SER A 379 17.52 13.28 -14.23
N ALA A 380 16.31 13.17 -13.66
CA ALA A 380 15.88 11.98 -12.95
C ALA A 380 15.78 10.76 -13.86
N CYS A 381 15.34 10.97 -15.11
CA CYS A 381 15.09 9.88 -16.07
C CYS A 381 16.13 9.84 -17.19
N HIS A 382 16.60 10.99 -17.68
CA HIS A 382 17.57 11.06 -18.77
C HIS A 382 18.47 12.28 -18.63
N GLY A 383 19.65 12.23 -19.23
CA GLY A 383 20.64 13.29 -19.10
C GLY A 383 21.61 13.00 -17.96
N GLY A 384 22.07 14.05 -17.28
CA GLY A 384 22.97 13.90 -16.14
C GLY A 384 23.13 15.19 -15.35
N ALA A 385 24.19 15.25 -14.54
CA ALA A 385 24.48 16.39 -13.66
C ALA A 385 24.77 17.70 -14.42
N ASP A 386 25.27 17.59 -15.66
CA ASP A 386 25.62 18.76 -16.48
C ASP A 386 24.39 19.40 -17.13
N ASN A 387 23.48 18.58 -17.68
CA ASN A 387 22.26 19.01 -18.37
C ASN A 387 21.29 17.83 -18.58
N ALA A 388 20.05 18.18 -18.89
CA ALA A 388 18.97 17.23 -19.14
C ALA A 388 19.05 16.55 -20.52
N ALA A 389 19.85 17.06 -21.47
CA ALA A 389 20.02 16.36 -22.74
C ALA A 389 20.87 15.11 -22.49
N PRO A 390 20.55 13.95 -23.11
CA PRO A 390 21.31 12.72 -22.90
C PRO A 390 22.83 12.93 -23.02
N PRO A 391 23.57 12.60 -21.95
CA PRO A 391 24.65 11.63 -22.08
C PRO A 391 24.20 10.26 -21.58
N THR A 392 23.02 10.16 -20.95
CA THR A 392 22.37 8.90 -20.60
C THR A 392 20.92 8.95 -21.05
N SER A 393 20.49 7.96 -21.82
CA SER A 393 19.09 7.82 -22.21
C SER A 393 18.25 7.24 -21.05
N VAL A 394 16.93 7.20 -21.25
CA VAL A 394 15.99 6.54 -20.31
C VAL A 394 16.25 5.03 -20.17
N SER A 395 16.84 4.41 -21.19
CA SER A 395 17.22 2.98 -21.18
C SER A 395 18.67 2.74 -20.70
N GLY A 396 19.41 3.80 -20.35
CA GLY A 396 20.77 3.72 -19.84
C GLY A 396 21.89 3.72 -20.89
N GLU A 397 21.57 3.93 -22.18
CA GLU A 397 22.61 4.11 -23.20
C GLU A 397 23.45 5.36 -22.93
N THR A 398 24.76 5.28 -23.15
CA THR A 398 25.70 6.40 -22.93
C THR A 398 26.61 6.74 -24.10
N SER A 399 26.63 5.89 -25.13
CA SER A 399 27.47 6.10 -26.33
C SER A 399 26.76 7.02 -27.31
N SER A 400 27.48 7.96 -27.91
CA SER A 400 26.96 8.80 -29.00
C SER A 400 26.63 8.03 -30.27
N ASP A 401 27.06 6.77 -30.39
CA ASP A 401 26.70 5.88 -31.50
C ASP A 401 25.26 5.36 -31.37
N GLU A 402 24.63 5.54 -30.20
CA GLU A 402 23.25 5.14 -29.95
C GLU A 402 22.30 6.30 -30.26
N PRO A 403 21.20 6.09 -31.00
CA PRO A 403 20.30 7.17 -31.42
C PRO A 403 19.70 7.98 -30.27
N ALA A 404 19.47 7.33 -29.13
CA ALA A 404 18.94 7.95 -27.92
C ALA A 404 19.91 8.95 -27.28
N VAL A 405 21.22 8.82 -27.53
CA VAL A 405 22.26 9.76 -27.06
C VAL A 405 22.72 10.65 -28.21
N GLY A 406 23.23 10.06 -29.29
CA GLY A 406 23.57 10.75 -30.54
C GLY A 406 24.33 12.07 -30.37
N ALA A 407 24.03 13.01 -31.25
CA ALA A 407 24.63 14.34 -31.27
C ALA A 407 24.01 15.35 -30.27
N HIS A 408 23.23 14.92 -29.26
CA HIS A 408 22.59 15.82 -28.30
C HIS A 408 23.59 16.81 -27.66
N GLN A 409 24.70 16.29 -27.10
CA GLN A 409 25.69 17.14 -26.43
C GLN A 409 26.36 18.13 -27.38
N SER A 410 26.54 17.79 -28.66
CA SER A 410 27.10 18.69 -29.68
C SER A 410 26.20 19.91 -29.93
N HIS A 411 24.88 19.74 -29.87
CA HIS A 411 23.92 20.82 -30.12
C HIS A 411 23.73 21.71 -28.88
N ILE A 412 23.55 21.10 -27.70
CA ILE A 412 23.26 21.86 -26.48
C ILE A 412 24.49 22.61 -25.96
N ARG A 413 25.70 22.12 -26.21
CA ARG A 413 26.93 22.84 -25.84
C ARG A 413 27.34 23.88 -26.88
N GLY A 414 26.88 23.75 -28.12
CA GLY A 414 27.35 24.55 -29.24
C GLY A 414 28.79 24.21 -29.65
N GLY A 415 29.34 25.00 -30.57
CA GLY A 415 30.69 24.79 -31.09
C GLY A 415 31.21 25.97 -31.92
N ALA A 416 32.10 25.68 -32.87
CA ALA A 416 32.76 26.72 -33.68
C ALA A 416 31.82 27.45 -34.66
N PHE A 417 30.65 26.88 -34.98
CA PHE A 417 29.73 27.40 -35.99
C PHE A 417 28.41 27.93 -35.41
N THR A 418 28.07 27.55 -34.18
CA THR A 418 26.81 27.91 -33.52
C THR A 418 26.97 27.94 -32.02
N GLY A 419 26.17 28.79 -31.35
CA GLY A 419 26.00 28.75 -29.90
C GLY A 419 25.20 27.52 -29.45
N PRO A 420 25.05 27.35 -28.12
CA PRO A 420 24.09 26.41 -27.52
C PRO A 420 22.69 26.51 -28.14
N MET A 421 22.08 25.36 -28.43
CA MET A 421 20.72 25.28 -28.96
C MET A 421 19.73 24.82 -27.89
N ASP A 422 18.51 25.34 -27.95
CA ASP A 422 17.39 24.83 -27.15
C ASP A 422 16.86 23.50 -27.74
N CYS A 423 16.42 22.59 -26.86
CA CYS A 423 15.84 21.30 -27.26
C CYS A 423 14.62 21.46 -28.19
N SER A 424 13.87 22.55 -28.01
CA SER A 424 12.68 22.91 -28.80
C SER A 424 12.97 23.17 -30.28
N VAL A 425 14.24 23.22 -30.69
CA VAL A 425 14.63 23.30 -32.10
C VAL A 425 14.31 22.00 -32.85
N CYS A 426 14.30 20.86 -32.16
CA CYS A 426 14.14 19.54 -32.78
C CYS A 426 12.84 18.84 -32.39
N HIS A 427 12.46 18.87 -31.12
CA HIS A 427 11.27 18.17 -30.63
C HIS A 427 10.53 19.01 -29.59
N VAL A 428 9.29 18.63 -29.27
CA VAL A 428 8.54 19.29 -28.21
C VAL A 428 9.22 18.96 -26.87
N ILE A 429 9.39 19.97 -26.03
CA ILE A 429 9.79 19.79 -24.63
C ILE A 429 8.61 20.12 -23.73
N PRO A 430 8.42 19.37 -22.64
CA PRO A 430 7.41 19.72 -21.65
C PRO A 430 7.61 21.12 -21.07
N ASP A 431 6.53 21.90 -20.99
CA ASP A 431 6.47 23.20 -20.33
C ASP A 431 5.55 23.16 -19.10
N GLY A 432 5.80 22.21 -18.19
CA GLY A 432 5.00 22.06 -16.97
C GLY A 432 5.59 22.80 -15.76
N THR A 433 4.72 23.41 -14.93
CA THR A 433 5.11 23.87 -13.58
C THR A 433 5.14 22.73 -12.55
N HIS A 434 4.56 21.57 -12.89
CA HIS A 434 4.57 20.34 -12.10
C HIS A 434 5.21 19.18 -12.88
N PHE A 435 6.06 18.40 -12.22
CA PHE A 435 6.85 17.33 -12.85
C PHE A 435 6.00 16.26 -13.56
N LEU A 436 4.90 15.80 -12.95
CA LEU A 436 4.05 14.77 -13.56
C LEU A 436 3.26 15.28 -14.77
N GLU A 437 2.75 16.51 -14.70
CA GLU A 437 2.11 17.17 -15.84
C GLU A 437 3.10 17.34 -17.01
N ALA A 438 4.35 17.70 -16.69
CA ALA A 438 5.42 17.79 -17.67
C ALA A 438 5.74 16.43 -18.30
N VAL A 439 5.89 15.38 -17.49
CA VAL A 439 6.17 14.02 -17.98
C VAL A 439 5.07 13.57 -18.95
N MET A 440 3.80 13.76 -18.60
CA MET A 440 2.65 13.34 -19.42
C MET A 440 2.26 14.34 -20.54
N ALA A 441 3.04 15.40 -20.75
CA ALA A 441 2.74 16.39 -21.78
C ALA A 441 2.80 15.76 -23.18
N PRO A 442 1.96 16.22 -24.14
CA PRO A 442 2.00 15.71 -25.51
C PRO A 442 3.39 15.86 -26.14
N GLY A 443 3.89 14.78 -26.75
CA GLY A 443 5.22 14.71 -27.35
C GLY A 443 6.36 14.37 -26.38
N HIS A 444 6.07 13.77 -25.22
CA HIS A 444 7.08 13.27 -24.28
C HIS A 444 6.99 11.76 -24.04
N ILE A 445 6.23 11.26 -23.06
CA ILE A 445 6.05 9.81 -22.81
C ILE A 445 4.69 9.28 -23.29
N ASP A 446 3.94 10.08 -24.05
CA ASP A 446 2.63 9.73 -24.59
C ASP A 446 2.69 8.72 -25.75
N THR A 447 3.87 8.48 -26.31
CA THR A 447 4.14 7.44 -27.31
C THR A 447 5.34 6.58 -26.89
N VAL A 448 5.38 5.33 -27.37
CA VAL A 448 6.57 4.49 -27.22
C VAL A 448 7.67 5.09 -28.09
N GLY A 449 8.87 5.23 -27.51
CA GLY A 449 10.01 5.86 -28.18
C GLY A 449 10.35 5.26 -29.56
N PRO A 450 11.11 6.00 -30.38
CA PRO A 450 11.80 7.26 -30.05
C PRO A 450 10.88 8.49 -30.05
N ALA A 451 11.32 9.57 -29.39
CA ALA A 451 10.62 10.86 -29.40
C ALA A 451 10.41 11.39 -30.82
N GLU A 452 9.29 12.08 -31.06
CA GLU A 452 9.02 12.66 -32.37
C GLU A 452 9.96 13.84 -32.67
N VAL A 453 10.79 13.67 -33.70
CA VAL A 453 11.69 14.72 -34.19
C VAL A 453 11.05 15.45 -35.37
N PHE A 454 11.05 16.78 -35.31
CA PHE A 454 10.39 17.70 -36.24
C PHE A 454 8.88 17.43 -36.45
N PRO A 455 8.07 17.41 -35.38
CA PRO A 455 6.62 17.19 -35.52
C PRO A 455 6.00 18.25 -36.45
N GLY A 456 4.99 17.85 -37.23
CA GLY A 456 4.51 18.50 -38.47
C GLY A 456 3.91 19.92 -38.39
N ARG A 457 4.29 20.76 -37.41
CA ARG A 457 3.93 22.18 -37.30
C ARG A 457 5.20 23.04 -37.33
N ARG A 458 5.29 24.03 -38.23
CA ARG A 458 6.45 24.94 -38.32
C ARG A 458 6.77 25.70 -37.02
N SER A 459 5.81 25.81 -36.10
CA SER A 459 5.97 26.48 -34.81
C SER A 459 6.89 25.74 -33.83
N SER A 460 7.16 24.45 -34.04
CA SER A 460 7.98 23.61 -33.15
C SER A 460 9.42 23.40 -33.62
N TRP A 461 9.89 24.12 -34.64
CA TRP A 461 11.27 23.99 -35.16
C TRP A 461 11.76 25.23 -35.91
N ILE A 462 11.40 26.44 -35.45
CA ILE A 462 11.57 27.71 -36.17
C ILE A 462 12.95 27.85 -36.83
N LEU A 463 14.03 27.52 -36.11
CA LEU A 463 15.39 27.62 -36.63
C LEU A 463 15.73 26.49 -37.62
N ALA A 464 15.39 25.23 -37.33
CA ALA A 464 15.69 24.09 -38.20
C ALA A 464 14.94 24.13 -39.55
N GLY A 465 13.79 24.83 -39.60
CA GLY A 465 13.02 25.07 -40.82
C GLY A 465 13.12 26.48 -41.39
N ALA A 466 14.14 27.25 -40.97
CA ALA A 466 14.41 28.56 -41.57
C ALA A 466 14.80 28.42 -43.06
N ASP A 467 14.78 29.55 -43.79
CA ASP A 467 15.01 29.59 -45.25
C ASP A 467 14.17 28.54 -46.03
N ASN A 468 12.93 28.34 -45.58
CA ASN A 468 11.97 27.40 -46.15
C ASN A 468 12.42 25.92 -46.19
N ALA A 469 13.37 25.54 -45.33
CA ALA A 469 13.76 24.16 -45.12
C ALA A 469 12.60 23.31 -44.57
N THR A 470 12.57 22.02 -44.93
CA THR A 470 11.60 21.04 -44.43
C THR A 470 12.33 19.93 -43.69
N PRO A 471 12.78 20.17 -42.45
CA PRO A 471 13.63 19.24 -41.73
C PRO A 471 12.91 17.91 -41.50
N THR A 472 13.62 16.81 -41.74
CA THR A 472 13.11 15.45 -41.51
C THR A 472 14.16 14.58 -40.83
N TYR A 473 13.70 13.69 -39.95
CA TYR A 473 14.51 12.65 -39.31
C TYR A 473 13.96 11.28 -39.68
N GLU A 474 14.82 10.39 -40.18
CA GLU A 474 14.49 8.99 -40.45
C GLU A 474 15.07 8.12 -39.32
N PRO A 475 14.23 7.66 -38.37
CA PRO A 475 14.70 6.98 -37.17
C PRO A 475 15.36 5.62 -37.44
N THR A 476 15.07 4.97 -38.56
CA THR A 476 15.70 3.68 -38.90
C THR A 476 17.14 3.87 -39.40
N ALA A 477 17.38 4.96 -40.11
CA ALA A 477 18.68 5.27 -40.69
C ALA A 477 19.50 6.21 -39.80
N ASN A 478 18.91 6.74 -38.72
CA ASN A 478 19.45 7.82 -37.90
C ASN A 478 19.82 9.07 -38.70
N THR A 479 19.17 9.31 -39.85
CA THR A 479 19.57 10.40 -40.74
C THR A 479 18.67 11.62 -40.61
N CYS A 480 19.29 12.80 -40.52
CA CYS A 480 18.66 14.09 -40.66
C CYS A 480 18.84 14.61 -42.09
N THR A 481 17.76 15.11 -42.70
CA THR A 481 17.77 15.69 -44.05
C THR A 481 17.01 17.01 -44.09
N THR A 482 17.41 17.88 -45.03
CA THR A 482 16.75 19.16 -45.30
C THR A 482 16.59 20.03 -44.05
N VAL A 483 17.59 20.00 -43.17
CA VAL A 483 17.68 20.85 -41.97
C VAL A 483 18.44 22.13 -42.31
N TYR A 484 17.88 23.30 -42.03
CA TYR A 484 18.48 24.61 -42.36
C TYR A 484 19.95 24.72 -41.95
N CYS A 485 20.25 24.47 -40.67
CA CYS A 485 21.60 24.57 -40.09
C CYS A 485 22.60 23.56 -40.69
N HIS A 486 22.12 22.55 -41.40
CA HIS A 486 22.91 21.54 -42.09
C HIS A 486 22.76 21.62 -43.61
N GLY A 487 22.58 22.84 -44.12
CA GLY A 487 22.53 23.11 -45.56
C GLY A 487 21.22 22.73 -46.23
N GLY A 488 20.12 22.57 -45.49
CA GLY A 488 18.79 22.27 -46.05
C GLY A 488 17.96 23.47 -46.48
N GLY A 489 18.48 24.70 -46.32
CA GLY A 489 17.78 25.93 -46.73
C GLY A 489 17.67 26.07 -48.25
N ALA A 490 16.64 26.77 -48.74
CA ALA A 490 16.42 27.01 -50.17
C ALA A 490 17.61 27.69 -50.87
N ALA A 491 18.31 28.61 -50.19
CA ALA A 491 19.53 29.23 -50.72
C ALA A 491 20.66 28.20 -50.85
N ASN A 492 20.81 27.35 -49.83
CA ASN A 492 21.80 26.28 -49.81
C ASN A 492 21.51 25.23 -50.89
N GLU A 493 20.26 24.85 -51.14
CA GLU A 493 19.88 23.91 -52.21
C GLU A 493 20.33 24.37 -53.60
N SER A 494 20.42 25.69 -53.83
CA SER A 494 20.91 26.26 -55.08
C SER A 494 22.43 26.18 -55.26
N ASP A 495 23.16 25.81 -54.22
CA ASP A 495 24.61 25.66 -54.22
C ASP A 495 25.03 24.30 -54.79
N SER A 496 25.73 24.36 -55.92
CA SER A 496 26.20 23.21 -56.68
C SER A 496 27.68 22.88 -56.44
N ALA A 497 28.29 23.39 -55.37
CA ALA A 497 29.66 23.04 -55.01
C ALA A 497 29.76 21.54 -54.66
N ALA A 498 30.88 20.93 -55.02
CA ALA A 498 31.14 19.53 -54.69
C ALA A 498 31.43 19.36 -53.20
N GLY A 499 30.97 18.25 -52.60
CA GLY A 499 31.27 17.91 -51.21
C GLY A 499 30.32 18.48 -50.16
N ILE A 500 29.23 19.15 -50.57
CA ILE A 500 28.17 19.59 -49.65
C ILE A 500 27.41 18.37 -49.11
N ILE A 501 27.25 18.32 -47.79
CA ILE A 501 26.57 17.27 -47.04
C ILE A 501 25.13 17.73 -46.78
N ARG A 502 24.14 17.02 -47.35
CA ARG A 502 22.70 17.32 -47.20
C ARG A 502 21.96 16.33 -46.31
N THR A 503 22.63 15.22 -46.01
CA THR A 503 22.15 14.13 -45.17
C THR A 503 23.23 13.88 -44.15
N LEU A 504 22.90 14.03 -42.87
CA LEU A 504 23.81 13.75 -41.77
C LEU A 504 23.28 12.57 -40.97
N ASP A 505 24.19 11.73 -40.50
CA ASP A 505 23.90 10.70 -39.52
C ASP A 505 24.00 11.32 -38.12
N TRP A 506 22.91 11.22 -37.36
CA TRP A 506 22.74 11.71 -36.00
C TRP A 506 23.69 11.04 -34.99
N THR A 507 24.09 9.80 -35.29
CA THR A 507 24.98 9.00 -34.44
C THR A 507 26.46 9.15 -34.81
N ASP A 508 26.76 9.76 -35.96
CA ASP A 508 28.12 9.95 -36.46
C ASP A 508 28.84 11.16 -35.81
N VAL A 509 28.95 11.12 -34.49
CA VAL A 509 29.55 12.19 -33.68
C VAL A 509 31.07 12.07 -33.69
N GLY A 510 31.75 13.15 -34.07
CA GLY A 510 33.22 13.24 -34.00
C GLY A 510 33.98 12.80 -35.26
N ASN A 511 33.30 12.25 -36.27
CA ASN A 511 33.92 11.91 -37.56
C ASN A 511 33.96 13.09 -38.56
N ASN A 512 33.96 14.32 -38.05
CA ASN A 512 34.19 15.56 -38.81
C ASN A 512 33.11 15.83 -39.89
N THR A 513 31.86 15.46 -39.62
CA THR A 513 30.69 15.67 -40.50
C THR A 513 30.26 17.13 -40.60
N VAL A 514 30.64 17.98 -39.64
CA VAL A 514 30.36 19.42 -39.61
C VAL A 514 31.68 20.19 -39.73
N VAL A 515 32.05 20.53 -40.96
CA VAL A 515 33.26 21.30 -41.29
C VAL A 515 32.94 22.42 -42.29
N CYS A 516 33.84 23.40 -42.35
CA CYS A 516 33.90 24.38 -43.43
C CYS A 516 33.80 23.69 -44.81
N GLY A 517 32.80 24.09 -45.61
CA GLY A 517 32.51 23.48 -46.92
C GLY A 517 31.44 22.38 -46.89
N GLY A 518 31.02 21.93 -45.70
CA GLY A 518 30.03 20.86 -45.53
C GLY A 518 28.59 21.33 -45.72
N CYS A 519 28.24 22.58 -45.41
CA CYS A 519 26.85 23.08 -45.51
C CYS A 519 26.60 23.91 -46.79
N HIS A 520 27.63 24.61 -47.26
CA HIS A 520 27.68 25.37 -48.51
C HIS A 520 29.11 25.35 -49.04
N GLY A 521 29.30 25.64 -50.33
CA GLY A 521 30.62 25.75 -50.94
C GLY A 521 31.47 26.86 -50.33
N LEU A 522 32.80 26.74 -50.43
CA LEU A 522 33.74 27.77 -49.99
C LEU A 522 34.53 28.34 -51.17
N PRO A 523 34.03 29.37 -51.86
CA PRO A 523 32.74 30.06 -51.66
C PRO A 523 31.51 29.32 -52.28
N PRO A 524 30.27 29.74 -51.99
CA PRO A 524 29.08 29.13 -52.57
C PRO A 524 29.06 29.18 -54.10
N ASN A 525 28.70 28.07 -54.74
CA ASN A 525 28.53 27.97 -56.19
C ASN A 525 27.07 28.19 -56.59
N THR A 526 26.59 29.41 -56.34
CA THR A 526 25.23 29.86 -56.66
C THR A 526 25.27 30.98 -57.71
N PRO A 527 24.20 31.16 -58.53
CA PRO A 527 24.15 32.23 -59.52
C PRO A 527 24.32 33.64 -58.92
N SER A 528 23.76 33.88 -57.73
CA SER A 528 23.85 35.17 -57.02
C SER A 528 25.28 35.46 -56.55
N HIS A 529 25.98 34.46 -56.03
CA HIS A 529 27.36 34.61 -55.59
C HIS A 529 28.30 34.80 -56.80
N LEU A 530 28.14 33.98 -57.84
CA LEU A 530 28.91 34.09 -59.09
C LEU A 530 28.73 35.46 -59.78
N GLN A 531 27.50 36.00 -59.77
CA GLN A 531 27.22 37.32 -60.34
C GLN A 531 27.83 38.46 -59.53
N SER A 532 27.88 38.32 -58.21
CA SER A 532 28.42 39.33 -57.29
C SER A 532 29.96 39.34 -57.25
N MET A 533 30.60 38.21 -57.53
CA MET A 533 32.07 38.05 -57.44
C MET A 533 32.86 38.62 -58.63
N GLY A 534 32.29 38.70 -59.83
CA GLY A 534 33.00 39.17 -61.02
C GLY A 534 34.29 38.36 -61.30
N THR A 535 35.46 39.02 -61.32
CA THR A 535 36.79 38.40 -61.53
C THR A 535 37.66 38.33 -60.28
N THR A 536 37.11 38.59 -59.09
CA THR A 536 37.88 38.65 -57.84
C THR A 536 38.15 37.23 -57.32
N PRO A 537 39.42 36.82 -57.11
CA PRO A 537 39.72 35.54 -56.46
C PRO A 537 39.27 35.59 -54.99
N ILE A 538 38.30 34.77 -54.61
CA ILE A 538 37.83 34.65 -53.23
C ILE A 538 38.53 33.46 -52.56
N THR A 539 39.13 33.73 -51.41
CA THR A 539 39.63 32.74 -50.45
C THR A 539 38.85 32.90 -49.15
N VAL A 540 38.86 31.88 -48.28
CA VAL A 540 38.20 31.91 -46.96
C VAL A 540 38.65 33.14 -46.14
N GLU A 541 39.90 33.55 -46.30
CA GLU A 541 40.52 34.71 -45.63
C GLU A 541 39.90 36.07 -46.01
N ASN A 542 39.17 36.14 -47.12
CA ASN A 542 38.60 37.39 -47.63
C ASN A 542 37.08 37.44 -47.57
N CYS A 543 36.41 36.41 -47.02
CA CYS A 543 34.95 36.37 -46.88
C CYS A 543 34.42 37.54 -46.03
N TYR A 544 35.17 38.00 -45.03
CA TYR A 544 34.78 39.10 -44.14
C TYR A 544 34.57 40.44 -44.87
N LEU A 545 35.17 40.62 -46.06
CA LEU A 545 34.99 41.85 -46.84
C LEU A 545 33.53 42.08 -47.25
N CYS A 546 32.78 40.99 -47.43
CA CYS A 546 31.35 41.02 -47.73
C CYS A 546 30.50 40.53 -46.56
N HIS A 547 31.00 39.60 -45.75
CA HIS A 547 30.28 38.93 -44.67
C HIS A 547 30.79 39.31 -43.27
N SER A 548 31.26 40.55 -43.09
CA SER A 548 31.80 41.05 -41.82
C SER A 548 30.91 40.90 -40.58
N PRO A 549 29.56 40.77 -40.66
CA PRO A 549 28.77 40.42 -39.49
C PRO A 549 28.95 38.96 -39.04
N SER A 550 29.17 38.03 -39.98
CA SER A 550 29.17 36.58 -39.71
C SER A 550 30.57 36.00 -39.58
N ILE A 551 31.58 36.59 -40.20
CA ILE A 551 32.97 36.11 -40.20
C ILE A 551 33.96 37.27 -40.05
N ASP A 552 35.01 37.09 -39.26
CA ASP A 552 36.07 38.11 -39.05
C ASP A 552 37.24 37.97 -40.05
N ASP A 553 38.22 38.87 -39.93
CA ASP A 553 39.41 38.92 -40.80
C ASP A 553 40.38 37.74 -40.61
N THR A 554 40.15 36.88 -39.62
CA THR A 554 40.86 35.61 -39.42
C THR A 554 40.12 34.41 -40.01
N GLY A 555 38.89 34.62 -40.49
CA GLY A 555 38.01 33.54 -40.97
C GLY A 555 37.23 32.85 -39.85
N ALA A 556 37.19 33.42 -38.63
CA ALA A 556 36.42 32.87 -37.52
C ALA A 556 34.97 33.37 -37.54
N ILE A 557 34.03 32.50 -37.15
CA ILE A 557 32.61 32.86 -37.05
C ILE A 557 32.41 33.82 -35.87
N GLN A 558 31.64 34.88 -36.12
CA GLN A 558 31.31 35.86 -35.10
C GLN A 558 30.01 35.49 -34.37
N PHE A 559 30.02 35.76 -33.06
CA PHE A 559 28.92 35.49 -32.14
C PHE A 559 28.35 36.78 -31.57
N ARG A 560 27.05 36.78 -31.31
CA ARG A 560 26.33 37.84 -30.60
C ARG A 560 26.67 37.79 -29.10
N PRO A 561 26.43 38.89 -28.34
CA PRO A 561 26.66 38.91 -26.89
C PRO A 561 25.86 37.86 -26.10
N ASP A 562 24.75 37.39 -26.66
CA ASP A 562 23.92 36.31 -26.09
C ASP A 562 24.45 34.90 -26.41
N GLY A 563 25.54 34.78 -27.17
CA GLY A 563 26.17 33.52 -27.53
C GLY A 563 25.64 32.88 -28.81
N SER A 564 24.61 33.43 -29.45
CA SER A 564 24.14 32.94 -30.77
C SER A 564 25.09 33.36 -31.90
N ALA A 565 25.21 32.55 -32.95
CA ALA A 565 26.10 32.84 -34.07
C ALA A 565 25.40 33.70 -35.13
N TRP A 566 26.09 34.71 -35.67
CA TRP A 566 25.63 35.48 -36.83
C TRP A 566 25.63 34.69 -38.15
N HIS A 567 26.12 33.44 -38.13
CA HIS A 567 26.17 32.56 -39.30
C HIS A 567 24.92 31.68 -39.42
N ILE A 568 24.34 31.26 -38.29
CA ILE A 568 23.19 30.33 -38.22
C ILE A 568 22.15 30.95 -37.28
N ASP A 569 21.41 31.94 -37.77
CA ASP A 569 20.40 32.69 -36.99
C ASP A 569 19.01 32.72 -37.66
N GLY A 570 18.85 32.06 -38.81
CA GLY A 570 17.59 32.00 -39.56
C GLY A 570 17.26 33.30 -40.31
N GLU A 571 18.14 34.31 -40.28
CA GLU A 571 17.98 35.58 -40.99
C GLU A 571 19.01 35.66 -42.13
N VAL A 572 18.54 35.62 -43.38
CA VAL A 572 19.40 35.94 -44.53
C VAL A 572 19.47 37.46 -44.65
N THR A 573 20.38 38.09 -43.89
CA THR A 573 20.68 39.52 -44.05
C THR A 573 21.80 39.73 -45.09
N PRO A 574 21.63 40.63 -46.07
CA PRO A 574 22.67 40.93 -47.07
C PRO A 574 23.96 41.53 -46.51
#